data_AF-A0A382LR11-F1
#
_entry.id   AF-A0A382LR11-F1
#
_cell.length_a   1.000
_cell.length_b   1.000
_cell.length_c   1.000
_cell.angle_alpha   90.00
_cell.angle_beta   90.00
_cell.angle_gamma   90.00
#
_symmetry.space_group_name_H-M   'P 1'
#
loop_
_entity.id
_entity.type
_entity.pdbx_description
1 polymer ?
#
loop_
_entity_poly.entity_id
_entity_poly.type
_entity_poly.pdbx_seq_one_letter_code
_entity_poly.pdbx_strand_id
1 'polypeptide(L)'
;VAEEATASETSVAEEATASETSVAEEPAVEATTTTTTTTTVEPAKETIPLAEEEIHPGIRMMDAVEEFNGCLSDEGVTFIGRPNPELGAGDPVNQPAYIDALVLCAGRSGIVAAMQEFQTSRTGRTPDQIREDNEQFIAMLGCLRQKGWVVSDPVPDEEGSLGPGDDFRGPDGDLDMDDIRDCISELSLNDDQ
;
A
#
# COMPACT_ATOMS: atom_id res chain seq x y z
N VAL A 1 66.47 -5.00 11.65
CA VAL A 1 65.88 -3.68 11.34
C VAL A 1 64.38 -3.93 11.31
N ALA A 2 63.75 -4.00 12.48
CA ALA A 2 63.21 -2.89 13.29
C ALA A 2 61.79 -2.54 12.78
N GLU A 3 60.70 -2.74 13.56
CA GLU A 3 60.23 -1.94 14.74
C GLU A 3 59.74 -0.54 14.30
N GLU A 4 58.61 0.03 14.75
CA GLU A 4 57.63 -0.24 15.84
C GLU A 4 56.17 -0.33 15.27
N ALA A 5 55.12 -0.91 15.89
CA ALA A 5 54.38 -0.60 17.14
C ALA A 5 53.76 0.83 17.19
N THR A 6 52.43 1.01 17.11
CA THR A 6 51.46 1.28 18.21
C THR A 6 50.20 1.93 17.58
N ALA A 7 49.02 2.10 18.19
CA ALA A 7 48.27 1.41 19.26
C ALA A 7 46.78 1.80 19.13
N SER A 8 45.85 1.08 19.77
CA SER A 8 44.39 1.38 19.72
C SER A 8 43.88 2.02 21.01
N GLU A 9 43.19 3.15 20.91
CA GLU A 9 42.27 3.64 21.96
C GLU A 9 41.06 4.36 21.32
N THR A 10 39.85 3.93 21.71
CA THR A 10 38.59 4.70 21.58
C THR A 10 37.77 4.36 22.82
N SER A 11 37.49 5.36 23.65
CA SER A 11 36.98 5.17 25.01
C SER A 11 35.46 4.94 25.09
N VAL A 12 35.05 3.95 25.88
CA VAL A 12 33.66 3.72 26.31
C VAL A 12 33.29 4.72 27.42
N ALA A 13 32.02 5.13 27.48
CA ALA A 13 31.46 5.89 28.61
C ALA A 13 29.95 5.61 28.84
N GLU A 14 29.66 4.64 29.70
CA GLU A 14 28.51 4.67 30.63
C GLU A 14 28.95 5.45 31.90
N GLU A 15 28.12 5.98 32.82
CA GLU A 15 26.64 6.11 32.89
C GLU A 15 26.28 7.63 33.07
N ALA A 16 25.59 8.24 34.07
CA ALA A 16 24.93 7.76 35.28
C ALA A 16 23.71 8.60 35.74
N THR A 17 22.55 7.95 35.95
CA THR A 17 21.48 8.21 36.95
C THR A 17 20.85 9.61 37.21
N ALA A 18 19.56 9.54 37.61
CA ALA A 18 18.88 10.29 38.68
C ALA A 18 17.98 11.51 38.35
N SER A 19 16.78 11.46 38.94
CA SER A 19 15.77 12.52 39.05
C SER A 19 16.11 13.55 40.14
N GLU A 20 15.38 14.67 40.22
CA GLU A 20 14.44 14.89 41.34
C GLU A 20 13.50 16.12 41.18
N THR A 21 12.28 15.92 41.71
CA THR A 21 11.32 16.85 42.31
C THR A 21 11.54 18.37 42.25
N SER A 22 10.49 19.10 41.82
CA SER A 22 10.22 20.48 42.27
C SER A 22 8.71 20.75 42.27
N VAL A 23 8.10 20.82 43.46
CA VAL A 23 6.69 21.20 43.67
C VAL A 23 6.60 22.11 44.89
N ALA A 24 6.17 23.36 44.69
CA ALA A 24 5.44 24.18 45.67
C ALA A 24 5.10 25.56 45.09
N GLU A 25 3.82 25.85 44.86
CA GLU A 25 3.26 27.16 45.22
C GLU A 25 1.78 26.99 45.61
N GLU A 26 1.43 27.48 46.80
CA GLU A 26 0.08 27.78 47.25
C GLU A 26 0.19 29.17 47.90
N PRO A 27 -0.81 30.06 47.77
CA PRO A 27 -1.78 30.11 48.85
C PRO A 27 -3.21 30.56 48.50
N ALA A 28 -4.12 30.25 49.42
CA ALA A 28 -5.21 31.12 49.89
C ALA A 28 -6.40 31.47 48.96
N VAL A 29 -7.49 30.72 49.17
CA VAL A 29 -8.90 31.15 49.34
C VAL A 29 -9.41 32.44 48.67
N GLU A 30 -10.45 32.27 47.83
CA GLU A 30 -11.69 33.04 48.03
C GLU A 30 -12.93 32.20 47.62
N ALA A 31 -14.07 32.42 48.28
CA ALA A 31 -15.23 31.53 48.21
C ALA A 31 -16.23 31.93 47.12
N THR A 32 -16.21 31.23 45.99
CA THR A 32 -17.18 31.41 44.89
C THR A 32 -18.26 30.33 44.93
N THR A 33 -19.53 30.75 45.04
CA THR A 33 -20.69 29.84 45.03
C THR A 33 -20.96 29.28 43.63
N THR A 34 -20.27 28.20 43.27
CA THR A 34 -20.51 27.51 41.99
C THR A 34 -21.88 26.82 42.01
N THR A 35 -22.82 27.30 41.19
CA THR A 35 -24.08 26.62 40.93
C THR A 35 -23.81 25.32 40.16
N THR A 36 -23.90 24.17 40.83
CA THR A 36 -23.75 22.85 40.21
C THR A 36 -24.93 22.53 39.30
N THR A 37 -24.90 23.03 38.06
CA THR A 37 -25.80 22.60 37.01
C THR A 37 -25.38 21.22 36.54
N THR A 38 -25.98 20.16 37.09
CA THR A 38 -25.74 18.78 36.65
C THR A 38 -26.37 18.55 35.27
N THR A 39 -25.69 19.02 34.23
CA THR A 39 -25.85 18.47 32.88
C THR A 39 -25.30 17.05 32.92
N THR A 40 -26.18 16.06 32.84
CA THR A 40 -25.76 14.70 32.49
C THR A 40 -25.23 14.72 31.06
N VAL A 41 -23.94 14.92 30.93
CA VAL A 41 -23.21 14.62 29.70
C VAL A 41 -23.29 13.11 29.54
N GLU A 42 -24.10 12.64 28.58
CA GLU A 42 -23.91 11.27 28.08
C GLU A 42 -22.44 11.12 27.69
N PRO A 43 -21.76 10.01 28.05
CA PRO A 43 -20.37 9.83 27.66
C PRO A 43 -20.29 10.01 26.15
N ALA A 44 -19.52 11.01 25.72
CA ALA A 44 -19.23 11.20 24.31
C ALA A 44 -18.68 9.86 23.82
N LYS A 45 -19.35 9.24 22.85
CA LYS A 45 -18.82 8.03 22.23
C LYS A 45 -17.45 8.40 21.73
N GLU A 46 -16.43 7.68 22.17
CA GLU A 46 -15.11 7.81 21.56
C GLU A 46 -15.30 7.45 20.09
N THR A 47 -15.31 8.48 19.25
CA THR A 47 -15.07 8.32 17.83
C THR A 47 -13.61 7.91 17.74
N ILE A 48 -13.38 6.61 17.91
CA ILE A 48 -12.15 5.93 17.49
C ILE A 48 -11.88 6.53 16.10
N PRO A 49 -10.77 7.24 15.90
CA PRO A 49 -10.40 7.66 14.56
C PRO A 49 -10.35 6.37 13.75
N LEU A 50 -11.14 6.28 12.68
CA LEU A 50 -10.82 5.31 11.65
C LEU A 50 -9.37 5.61 11.30
N ALA A 51 -8.49 4.63 11.52
CA ALA A 51 -7.25 4.63 10.79
C ALA A 51 -7.63 4.80 9.33
N GLU A 52 -6.99 5.73 8.63
CA GLU A 52 -7.10 5.76 7.18
C GLU A 52 -6.54 4.42 6.73
N GLU A 53 -7.42 3.50 6.35
CA GLU A 53 -7.06 2.16 5.96
C GLU A 53 -6.17 2.31 4.73
N GLU A 54 -4.86 2.13 4.91
CA GLU A 54 -3.88 2.41 3.87
C GLU A 54 -4.00 1.35 2.79
N ILE A 55 -4.98 1.55 1.90
CA ILE A 55 -5.33 0.63 0.80
C ILE A 55 -4.03 0.21 0.14
N HIS A 56 -3.73 -1.09 0.27
CA HIS A 56 -2.42 -1.64 -0.08
C HIS A 56 -2.07 -1.19 -1.50
N PRO A 57 -0.83 -0.71 -1.79
CA PRO A 57 -0.51 -0.11 -3.09
C PRO A 57 -0.82 -0.99 -4.31
N GLY A 58 -0.89 -2.31 -4.14
CA GLY A 58 -1.38 -3.23 -5.17
C GLY A 58 -2.87 -3.07 -5.50
N ILE A 59 -3.73 -2.82 -4.51
CA ILE A 59 -5.17 -2.60 -4.70
C ILE A 59 -5.42 -1.21 -5.29
N ARG A 60 -4.77 -0.15 -4.80
CA ARG A 60 -4.83 1.18 -5.46
C ARG A 60 -4.40 1.13 -6.94
N MET A 61 -3.44 0.26 -7.27
CA MET A 61 -3.03 0.02 -8.65
C MET A 61 -4.11 -0.76 -9.45
N MET A 62 -4.77 -1.75 -8.85
CA MET A 62 -5.87 -2.49 -9.49
C MET A 62 -7.10 -1.58 -9.71
N ASP A 63 -7.53 -0.82 -8.71
CA ASP A 63 -8.63 0.14 -8.79
C ASP A 63 -8.39 1.18 -9.92
N ALA A 64 -7.16 1.69 -10.01
CA ALA A 64 -6.79 2.64 -11.06
C ALA A 64 -6.68 1.99 -12.46
N VAL A 65 -6.44 0.68 -12.55
CA VAL A 65 -6.53 -0.09 -13.81
C VAL A 65 -8.00 -0.29 -14.22
N GLU A 66 -8.91 -0.50 -13.27
CA GLU A 66 -10.35 -0.60 -13.53
C GLU A 66 -10.90 0.71 -14.11
N GLU A 67 -10.73 1.84 -13.40
CA GLU A 67 -11.14 3.18 -13.83
C GLU A 67 -10.48 3.58 -15.18
N PHE A 68 -9.23 3.18 -15.42
CA PHE A 68 -8.56 3.41 -16.70
C PHE A 68 -9.24 2.67 -17.86
N ASN A 69 -9.60 1.39 -17.69
CA ASN A 69 -10.27 0.60 -18.72
C ASN A 69 -11.74 1.01 -18.90
N GLY A 70 -12.43 1.41 -17.84
CA GLY A 70 -13.76 2.03 -17.90
C GLY A 70 -13.74 3.30 -18.74
N CYS A 71 -12.83 4.23 -18.43
CA CYS A 71 -12.65 5.45 -19.20
C CYS A 71 -12.31 5.20 -20.67
N LEU A 72 -11.42 4.23 -20.99
CA LEU A 72 -11.13 3.89 -22.38
C LEU A 72 -12.40 3.39 -23.09
N SER A 73 -13.20 2.55 -22.42
CA SER A 73 -14.46 2.02 -22.96
C SER A 73 -15.48 3.11 -23.26
N ASP A 74 -15.59 4.13 -22.39
CA ASP A 74 -16.44 5.32 -22.60
C ASP A 74 -15.98 6.18 -23.79
N GLU A 75 -14.67 6.33 -23.99
CA GLU A 75 -14.10 7.00 -25.18
C GLU A 75 -14.14 6.11 -26.45
N GLY A 76 -14.70 4.89 -26.35
CA GLY A 76 -14.87 3.95 -27.46
C GLY A 76 -13.58 3.20 -27.87
N VAL A 77 -12.62 3.10 -26.96
CA VAL A 77 -11.28 2.56 -27.15
C VAL A 77 -11.08 1.30 -26.30
N THR A 78 -10.33 0.32 -26.82
CA THR A 78 -9.83 -0.82 -26.04
C THR A 78 -8.31 -0.68 -25.91
N PHE A 79 -7.74 -1.03 -24.76
CA PHE A 79 -6.29 -1.07 -24.60
C PHE A 79 -5.67 -2.16 -25.48
N ILE A 80 -5.00 -1.75 -26.55
CA ILE A 80 -4.34 -2.62 -27.55
C ILE A 80 -2.81 -2.65 -27.37
N GLY A 81 -2.32 -2.17 -26.22
CA GLY A 81 -0.89 -2.06 -25.90
C GLY A 81 -0.37 -0.62 -25.88
N ARG A 82 0.84 -0.44 -25.36
CA ARG A 82 1.52 0.86 -25.30
C ARG A 82 1.96 1.30 -26.71
N PRO A 83 1.87 2.60 -27.08
CA PRO A 83 2.43 3.11 -28.32
C PRO A 83 3.89 2.68 -28.54
N ASN A 84 4.20 2.22 -29.76
CA ASN A 84 5.55 1.78 -30.14
C ASN A 84 5.94 2.37 -31.52
N PRO A 85 6.85 3.36 -31.57
CA PRO A 85 7.23 4.00 -32.84
C PRO A 85 7.89 3.06 -33.85
N GLU A 86 8.40 1.89 -33.43
CA GLU A 86 9.01 0.89 -34.32
C GLU A 86 7.98 0.24 -35.26
N LEU A 87 6.70 0.17 -34.86
CA LEU A 87 5.60 -0.33 -35.70
C LEU A 87 5.18 0.70 -36.77
N GLY A 88 5.64 1.95 -36.64
CA GLY A 88 5.36 3.04 -37.58
C GLY A 88 4.00 3.72 -37.36
N ALA A 89 3.87 4.95 -37.86
CA ALA A 89 2.72 5.83 -37.61
C ALA A 89 1.39 5.40 -38.25
N GLY A 90 1.35 4.26 -38.95
CA GLY A 90 0.12 3.66 -39.46
C GLY A 90 -0.49 2.62 -38.51
N ASP A 91 0.28 2.12 -37.54
CA ASP A 91 -0.17 1.08 -36.60
C ASP A 91 -1.24 1.62 -35.64
N PRO A 92 -2.30 0.85 -35.32
CA PRO A 92 -3.30 1.20 -34.32
C PRO A 92 -2.74 1.76 -33.00
N VAL A 93 -1.64 1.21 -32.44
CA VAL A 93 -1.08 1.71 -31.16
C VAL A 93 -0.44 3.10 -31.28
N ASN A 94 -0.18 3.57 -32.50
CA ASN A 94 0.45 4.85 -32.80
C ASN A 94 -0.54 5.90 -33.34
N GLN A 95 -1.83 5.58 -33.44
CA GLN A 95 -2.85 6.52 -33.91
C GLN A 95 -3.01 7.67 -32.91
N PRO A 96 -3.09 8.95 -33.35
CA PRO A 96 -3.13 10.09 -32.43
C PRO A 96 -4.34 10.04 -31.50
N ALA A 97 -5.53 9.68 -32.00
CA ALA A 97 -6.73 9.54 -31.19
C ALA A 97 -6.63 8.44 -30.11
N TYR A 98 -5.85 7.38 -30.37
CA TYR A 98 -5.57 6.35 -29.36
C TYR A 98 -4.63 6.89 -28.27
N ILE A 99 -3.57 7.60 -28.66
CA ILE A 99 -2.63 8.24 -27.74
C ILE A 99 -3.33 9.30 -26.87
N ASP A 100 -4.19 10.12 -27.47
CA ASP A 100 -4.97 11.16 -26.77
C ASP A 100 -5.92 10.53 -25.73
N ALA A 101 -6.61 9.44 -26.08
CA ALA A 101 -7.46 8.69 -25.15
C ALA A 101 -6.68 8.05 -24.00
N LEU A 102 -5.51 7.43 -24.29
CA LEU A 102 -4.62 6.89 -23.25
C LEU A 102 -4.17 7.97 -22.26
N VAL A 103 -3.78 9.16 -22.76
CA VAL A 103 -3.33 10.28 -21.90
C VAL A 103 -4.49 10.84 -21.07
N LEU A 104 -5.68 10.98 -21.67
CA LEU A 104 -6.89 11.45 -20.99
C LEU A 104 -7.30 10.50 -19.87
N CYS A 105 -7.39 9.20 -20.15
CA CYS A 105 -7.80 8.20 -19.17
C CYS A 105 -6.73 7.94 -18.10
N ALA A 106 -5.45 8.02 -18.42
CA ALA A 106 -4.38 7.98 -17.43
C ALA A 106 -4.43 9.18 -16.47
N GLY A 107 -4.87 10.35 -16.95
CA GLY A 107 -5.08 11.56 -16.15
C GLY A 107 -6.36 11.53 -15.30
N ARG A 108 -7.42 10.83 -15.71
CA ARG A 108 -8.65 10.63 -14.93
C ARG A 108 -8.47 9.57 -13.83
N SER A 109 -7.93 8.40 -14.20
CA SER A 109 -7.80 7.23 -13.31
C SER A 109 -6.72 7.33 -12.22
N GLY A 110 -5.74 8.22 -12.39
CA GLY A 110 -4.59 8.28 -11.48
C GLY A 110 -3.64 7.07 -11.60
N ILE A 111 -3.82 6.17 -12.57
CA ILE A 111 -3.01 4.95 -12.77
C ILE A 111 -1.50 5.22 -12.80
N VAL A 112 -1.07 6.39 -13.28
CA VAL A 112 0.34 6.81 -13.31
C VAL A 112 0.90 7.05 -11.91
N ALA A 113 0.09 7.54 -10.96
CA ALA A 113 0.47 7.66 -9.55
C ALA A 113 0.48 6.29 -8.87
N ALA A 114 -0.58 5.50 -9.02
CA ALA A 114 -0.68 4.17 -8.40
C ALA A 114 0.43 3.21 -8.88
N MET A 115 0.83 3.25 -10.15
CA MET A 115 2.01 2.54 -10.66
C MET A 115 3.30 2.95 -9.95
N GLN A 116 3.51 4.25 -9.70
CA GLN A 116 4.70 4.75 -8.99
C GLN A 116 4.68 4.36 -7.52
N GLU A 117 3.53 4.41 -6.86
CA GLU A 117 3.36 3.98 -5.47
C GLU A 117 3.62 2.48 -5.30
N PHE A 118 3.09 1.64 -6.20
CA PHE A 118 3.34 0.20 -6.21
C PHE A 118 4.80 -0.18 -6.52
N GLN A 119 5.44 0.52 -7.47
CA GLN A 119 6.87 0.34 -7.73
C GLN A 119 7.72 0.79 -6.52
N THR A 120 7.38 1.92 -5.91
CA THR A 120 8.07 2.43 -4.72
C THR A 120 7.92 1.49 -3.53
N SER A 121 6.72 0.93 -3.31
CA SER A 121 6.50 0.02 -2.19
C SER A 121 7.22 -1.32 -2.33
N ARG A 122 7.56 -1.77 -3.55
CA ARG A 122 8.42 -2.94 -3.82
C ARG A 122 9.92 -2.61 -3.85
N THR A 123 10.31 -1.37 -4.13
CA THR A 123 11.72 -0.98 -4.26
C THR A 123 12.47 -1.04 -2.93
N GLY A 124 13.53 -1.84 -2.87
CA GLY A 124 14.46 -1.86 -1.71
C GLY A 124 13.96 -2.63 -0.48
N ARG A 125 12.95 -3.49 -0.62
CA ARG A 125 12.51 -4.43 0.43
C ARG A 125 13.65 -5.34 0.88
N THR A 126 13.62 -5.76 2.16
CA THR A 126 14.56 -6.75 2.68
C THR A 126 14.19 -8.19 2.26
N PRO A 127 15.13 -9.16 2.28
CA PRO A 127 14.82 -10.57 2.01
C PRO A 127 13.87 -11.25 3.02
N ASP A 128 13.58 -10.59 4.14
CA ASP A 128 12.56 -11.02 5.11
C ASP A 128 11.19 -10.45 4.74
N GLN A 129 11.10 -9.16 4.42
CA GLN A 129 9.87 -8.53 3.91
C GLN A 129 9.39 -9.23 2.63
N ILE A 130 10.28 -9.45 1.67
CA ILE A 130 9.97 -10.18 0.42
C ILE A 130 9.37 -11.57 0.71
N ARG A 131 9.79 -12.24 1.77
CA ARG A 131 9.24 -13.56 2.15
C ARG A 131 7.82 -13.44 2.71
N GLU A 132 7.62 -12.49 3.62
CA GLU A 132 6.34 -12.18 4.25
C GLU A 132 5.29 -11.75 3.19
N ASP A 133 5.68 -10.86 2.26
CA ASP A 133 4.89 -10.47 1.10
C ASP A 133 4.54 -11.68 0.19
N ASN A 134 5.52 -12.55 -0.06
CA ASN A 134 5.33 -13.72 -0.91
C ASN A 134 4.38 -14.74 -0.26
N GLU A 135 4.44 -14.92 1.06
CA GLU A 135 3.56 -15.81 1.82
C GLU A 135 2.11 -15.28 1.82
N GLN A 136 1.90 -13.99 2.07
CA GLN A 136 0.59 -13.33 1.91
C GLN A 136 0.05 -13.45 0.47
N PHE A 137 0.90 -13.19 -0.54
CA PHE A 137 0.50 -13.28 -1.94
C PHE A 137 0.10 -14.71 -2.33
N ILE A 138 0.87 -15.73 -1.92
CA ILE A 138 0.51 -17.15 -2.13
C ILE A 138 -0.85 -17.48 -1.51
N ALA A 139 -1.13 -16.99 -0.30
CA ALA A 139 -2.41 -17.20 0.37
C ALA A 139 -3.57 -16.54 -0.39
N MET A 140 -3.38 -15.32 -0.90
CA MET A 140 -4.36 -14.61 -1.75
C MET A 140 -4.65 -15.38 -3.04
N LEU A 141 -3.61 -15.87 -3.73
CA LEU A 141 -3.77 -16.74 -4.90
C LEU A 141 -4.41 -18.10 -4.56
N GLY A 142 -4.39 -18.52 -3.29
CA GLY A 142 -5.15 -19.68 -2.79
C GLY A 142 -6.64 -19.39 -2.70
N CYS A 143 -7.01 -18.28 -2.05
CA CYS A 143 -8.39 -17.82 -1.91
C CYS A 143 -9.06 -17.59 -3.28
N LEU A 144 -8.39 -16.88 -4.20
CA LEU A 144 -8.92 -16.61 -5.55
C LEU A 144 -9.23 -17.91 -6.32
N ARG A 145 -8.34 -18.91 -6.25
CA ARG A 145 -8.58 -20.23 -6.86
C ARG A 145 -9.75 -20.98 -6.22
N GLN A 146 -10.01 -20.78 -4.92
CA GLN A 146 -11.19 -21.34 -4.24
C GLN A 146 -12.50 -20.63 -4.65
N LYS A 147 -12.46 -19.32 -4.92
CA LYS A 147 -13.55 -18.56 -5.56
C LYS A 147 -13.77 -18.92 -7.04
N GLY A 148 -12.82 -19.62 -7.66
CA GLY A 148 -12.94 -20.18 -9.02
C GLY A 148 -12.10 -19.49 -10.08
N TRP A 149 -11.18 -18.60 -9.70
CA TRP A 149 -10.30 -17.89 -10.61
C TRP A 149 -9.31 -18.80 -11.34
N VAL A 150 -8.99 -18.43 -12.59
CA VAL A 150 -7.90 -19.03 -13.35
C VAL A 150 -6.62 -18.28 -13.04
N VAL A 151 -5.88 -18.78 -12.05
CA VAL A 151 -4.61 -18.22 -11.55
C VAL A 151 -3.49 -19.24 -11.75
N SER A 152 -2.58 -18.95 -12.67
CA SER A 152 -1.34 -19.72 -12.89
C SER A 152 -0.36 -19.52 -11.72
N ASP A 153 0.66 -20.39 -11.62
CA ASP A 153 1.62 -20.33 -10.51
C ASP A 153 2.43 -19.02 -10.51
N PRO A 154 2.69 -18.41 -9.34
CA PRO A 154 3.35 -17.11 -9.26
C PRO A 154 4.84 -17.21 -9.64
N VAL A 155 5.33 -16.20 -10.34
CA VAL A 155 6.71 -16.13 -10.84
C VAL A 155 7.50 -15.09 -10.05
N PRO A 156 8.72 -15.41 -9.56
CA PRO A 156 9.59 -14.43 -8.89
C PRO A 156 10.26 -13.46 -9.87
N ASP A 157 10.42 -12.20 -9.45
CA ASP A 157 11.25 -11.18 -10.11
C ASP A 157 12.75 -11.32 -9.78
N GLU A 158 13.59 -10.38 -10.23
CA GLU A 158 15.05 -10.44 -10.05
C GLU A 158 15.48 -10.36 -8.57
N GLU A 159 14.70 -9.65 -7.75
CA GLU A 159 14.82 -9.58 -6.29
C GLU A 159 14.19 -10.77 -5.55
N GLY A 160 13.42 -11.62 -6.25
CA GLY A 160 12.79 -12.82 -5.69
C GLY A 160 11.39 -12.60 -5.09
N SER A 161 10.78 -11.44 -5.32
CA SER A 161 9.39 -11.17 -4.94
C SER A 161 8.43 -11.68 -6.02
N LEU A 162 7.30 -12.25 -5.61
CA LEU A 162 6.35 -12.87 -6.50
C LEU A 162 5.48 -11.84 -7.24
N GLY A 163 5.16 -12.16 -8.48
CA GLY A 163 4.12 -11.52 -9.28
C GLY A 163 3.09 -12.54 -9.79
N PRO A 164 1.97 -12.07 -10.37
CA PRO A 164 1.00 -12.95 -11.03
C PRO A 164 1.65 -13.69 -12.21
N GLY A 165 1.26 -14.95 -12.42
CA GLY A 165 1.69 -15.75 -13.57
C GLY A 165 0.96 -15.37 -14.87
N ASP A 166 1.18 -16.15 -15.95
CA ASP A 166 0.64 -15.88 -17.29
C ASP A 166 -0.91 -15.81 -17.36
N ASP A 167 -1.60 -16.46 -16.42
CA ASP A 167 -3.04 -16.37 -16.24
C ASP A 167 -3.39 -15.80 -14.87
N PHE A 168 -4.15 -14.72 -14.87
CA PHE A 168 -4.78 -14.13 -13.69
C PHE A 168 -6.13 -13.54 -14.12
N ARG A 169 -7.21 -14.33 -14.04
CA ARG A 169 -8.56 -13.95 -14.50
C ARG A 169 -9.64 -14.51 -13.56
N GLY A 170 -10.69 -13.74 -13.36
CA GLY A 170 -11.88 -14.12 -12.61
C GLY A 170 -12.73 -15.20 -13.32
N PRO A 171 -13.80 -15.68 -12.65
CA PRO A 171 -14.60 -16.80 -13.14
C PRO A 171 -15.30 -16.53 -14.48
N ASP A 172 -15.71 -15.28 -14.75
CA ASP A 172 -16.31 -14.86 -16.03
C ASP A 172 -15.28 -14.47 -17.11
N GLY A 173 -13.99 -14.43 -16.77
CA GLY A 173 -12.87 -14.18 -17.67
C GLY A 173 -12.22 -12.79 -17.58
N ASP A 174 -12.95 -11.80 -17.05
CA ASP A 174 -12.43 -10.47 -16.73
C ASP A 174 -11.79 -10.42 -15.32
N LEU A 175 -11.32 -9.25 -14.88
CA LEU A 175 -10.85 -9.04 -13.50
C LEU A 175 -12.01 -8.57 -12.62
N ASP A 176 -12.30 -9.30 -11.55
CA ASP A 176 -13.25 -8.87 -10.51
C ASP A 176 -12.46 -8.33 -9.31
N MET A 177 -12.65 -7.06 -8.96
CA MET A 177 -11.90 -6.43 -7.88
C MET A 177 -12.51 -6.69 -6.50
N ASP A 178 -13.81 -6.99 -6.41
CA ASP A 178 -14.47 -7.32 -5.15
C ASP A 178 -14.06 -8.71 -4.68
N ASP A 179 -13.88 -9.67 -5.60
CA ASP A 179 -13.36 -10.99 -5.29
C ASP A 179 -11.91 -10.94 -4.73
N ILE A 180 -11.08 -10.00 -5.21
CA ILE A 180 -9.71 -9.75 -4.70
C ILE A 180 -9.75 -9.05 -3.34
N ARG A 181 -10.58 -8.01 -3.18
CA ARG A 181 -10.74 -7.28 -1.91
C ARG A 181 -11.22 -8.24 -0.80
N ASP A 182 -12.25 -9.04 -1.07
CA ASP A 182 -12.72 -10.12 -0.18
C ASP A 182 -11.58 -11.02 0.28
N CYS A 183 -10.74 -11.53 -0.65
CA CYS A 183 -9.64 -12.42 -0.29
C CYS A 183 -8.59 -11.75 0.60
N ILE A 184 -8.31 -10.47 0.42
CA ILE A 184 -7.36 -9.73 1.25
C ILE A 184 -7.96 -9.45 2.64
N SER A 185 -9.25 -9.10 2.70
CA SER A 185 -9.98 -8.95 3.96
C SER A 185 -10.09 -10.27 4.72
N GLU A 186 -10.38 -11.39 4.05
CA GLU A 186 -10.39 -12.71 4.69
C GLU A 186 -9.02 -13.08 5.26
N LEU A 187 -7.92 -12.78 4.57
CA LEU A 187 -6.57 -13.05 5.09
C LEU A 187 -6.23 -12.19 6.31
N SER A 188 -6.44 -10.87 6.22
CA SER A 188 -6.25 -9.95 7.34
C SER A 188 -7.03 -10.38 8.60
N LEU A 189 -8.27 -10.85 8.44
CA LEU A 189 -9.11 -11.38 9.53
C LEU A 189 -8.68 -12.75 10.08
N ASN A 190 -7.77 -13.46 9.42
CA ASN A 190 -7.21 -14.73 9.89
C ASN A 190 -5.86 -14.57 10.61
N ASP A 191 -5.12 -13.48 10.38
CA ASP A 191 -3.89 -13.15 11.14
C ASP A 191 -4.19 -12.59 12.56
N ASP A 192 -5.41 -12.13 12.81
CA ASP A 192 -5.88 -11.51 14.08
C ASP A 192 -6.35 -12.52 15.17
N GLN A 193 -6.06 -13.83 15.07
CA GLN A 193 -6.62 -14.90 15.95
C GLN A 193 -5.60 -15.85 16.64
#